data_AF-A0A1I5VHB4-F1
#
_entry.id   AF-A0A1I5VHB4-F1
#
_cell.length_a   1.000
_cell.length_b   1.000
_cell.length_c   1.000
_cell.angle_alpha   90.00
_cell.angle_beta   90.00
_cell.angle_gamma   90.00
#
_symmetry.space_group_name_H-M   'P 1'
#
loop_
_entity.id
_entity.type
_entity.pdbx_description
1 polymer ?
#
loop_
_entity_poly.entity_id
_entity_poly.type
_entity_poly.pdbx_seq_one_letter_code
_entity_poly.pdbx_strand_id
1 'polypeptide(L)'
;MRYGKKYFDMGKYFDMIQSSHGALNTPNYKMVSADYDLVPVKPTLDGEPCYEDHPIGFKPENGYFDAADVRKAAYWAVFAGAAGHTYGHHCVWSMCTNPEPYFIMHWKQAIMRPGAWQMQYLRALIESRPFLERIPDQSLIAENYEGANHLRATRGNDYAFVYSPNGLEIKVNMGKISGKKVKAYWYDPREGNTAFIGEYDNEGVHSFIPPSSGRGNDWVLILDDASKGYQAPDVGKLP
;
A
#
# COMPACT_ATOMS: atom_id res chain seq x y z
N MET A 1 -47.43 -5.87 13.03
CA MET A 1 -46.27 -4.96 13.12
C MET A 1 -45.02 -5.79 12.83
N ARG A 2 -44.19 -5.34 11.85
CA ARG A 2 -42.78 -5.69 11.47
C ARG A 2 -42.16 -7.01 11.99
N TYR A 3 -41.36 -7.75 11.22
CA TYR A 3 -40.03 -7.35 10.73
C TYR A 3 -39.69 -8.00 9.38
N GLY A 4 -39.64 -7.20 8.31
CA GLY A 4 -38.90 -7.55 7.11
C GLY A 4 -37.42 -7.24 7.34
N LYS A 5 -36.56 -8.26 7.36
CA LYS A 5 -35.11 -8.05 7.27
C LYS A 5 -34.82 -7.48 5.89
N LYS A 6 -34.62 -6.16 5.79
CA LYS A 6 -33.97 -5.57 4.63
C LYS A 6 -32.50 -5.98 4.70
N TYR A 7 -32.08 -6.91 3.86
CA TYR A 7 -30.67 -7.18 3.66
C TYR A 7 -30.00 -5.92 3.10
N PHE A 8 -28.89 -5.52 3.70
CA PHE A 8 -28.08 -4.40 3.21
C PHE A 8 -27.27 -4.91 2.01
N ASP A 9 -27.56 -4.39 0.82
CA ASP A 9 -26.80 -4.72 -0.39
C ASP A 9 -25.55 -3.83 -0.44
N MET A 10 -24.47 -4.34 0.14
CA MET A 10 -23.21 -3.63 0.32
C MET A 10 -22.54 -3.27 -1.02
N GLY A 11 -22.75 -4.09 -2.07
CA GLY A 11 -22.19 -3.89 -3.41
C GLY A 11 -22.71 -2.64 -4.13
N LYS A 12 -23.74 -1.98 -3.59
CA LYS A 12 -24.21 -0.67 -4.06
C LYS A 12 -23.32 0.50 -3.65
N TYR A 13 -22.50 0.33 -2.63
CA TYR A 13 -21.76 1.45 -2.01
C TYR A 13 -20.26 1.38 -2.25
N PHE A 14 -19.69 0.18 -2.24
CA PHE A 14 -18.28 -0.05 -2.51
C PHE A 14 -18.07 -1.47 -3.05
N ASP A 15 -16.97 -1.68 -3.75
CA ASP A 15 -16.50 -2.98 -4.23
C ASP A 15 -15.45 -3.54 -3.27
N MET A 16 -15.27 -4.86 -3.30
CA MET A 16 -14.27 -5.53 -2.49
C MET A 16 -13.70 -6.70 -3.28
N ILE A 17 -12.38 -6.80 -3.28
CA ILE A 17 -11.66 -7.94 -3.84
C ILE A 17 -11.10 -8.81 -2.71
N GLN A 18 -10.94 -10.08 -3.03
CA GLN A 18 -10.05 -11.00 -2.32
C GLN A 18 -8.90 -11.32 -3.27
N SER A 19 -7.69 -10.86 -2.95
CA SER A 19 -6.56 -10.94 -3.88
C SER A 19 -5.61 -12.11 -3.62
N SER A 20 -5.76 -12.86 -2.52
CA SER A 20 -4.88 -13.98 -2.14
C SER A 20 -5.67 -15.16 -1.54
N HIS A 21 -5.10 -16.33 -1.18
CA HIS A 21 -3.73 -16.68 -0.70
C HIS A 21 -2.90 -17.54 -1.68
N GLY A 22 -3.28 -17.58 -2.95
CA GLY A 22 -2.82 -18.62 -3.90
C GLY A 22 -1.33 -18.62 -4.24
N ALA A 23 -0.71 -17.44 -4.38
CA ALA A 23 0.67 -17.31 -4.84
C ALA A 23 1.35 -16.04 -4.34
N LEU A 24 2.68 -16.08 -4.28
CA LEU A 24 3.51 -14.89 -4.08
C LEU A 24 3.33 -13.89 -5.23
N ASN A 25 3.45 -12.59 -4.90
CA ASN A 25 3.42 -11.50 -5.88
C ASN A 25 2.14 -11.46 -6.74
N THR A 26 1.00 -11.88 -6.18
CA THR A 26 -0.29 -11.71 -6.87
C THR A 26 -0.51 -10.21 -7.14
N PRO A 27 -0.73 -9.78 -8.40
CA PRO A 27 -0.77 -8.37 -8.77
C PRO A 27 -2.14 -7.76 -8.39
N ASN A 28 -2.42 -7.65 -7.09
CA ASN A 28 -3.68 -7.13 -6.56
C ASN A 28 -4.00 -5.71 -7.05
N TYR A 29 -2.99 -4.90 -7.36
CA TYR A 29 -3.16 -3.61 -8.02
C TYR A 29 -3.96 -3.68 -9.33
N LYS A 30 -3.85 -4.79 -10.09
CA LYS A 30 -4.64 -4.96 -11.34
C LYS A 30 -6.12 -5.19 -11.04
N MET A 31 -6.44 -5.92 -9.97
CA MET A 31 -7.81 -6.15 -9.54
C MET A 31 -8.44 -4.84 -9.04
N VAL A 32 -7.70 -4.09 -8.21
CA VAL A 32 -8.13 -2.77 -7.74
C VAL A 32 -8.33 -1.79 -8.89
N SER A 33 -7.40 -1.73 -9.86
CA SER A 33 -7.57 -0.86 -11.03
C SER A 33 -8.79 -1.27 -11.86
N ALA A 34 -9.06 -2.57 -12.00
CA ALA A 34 -10.26 -3.03 -12.71
C ALA A 34 -11.56 -2.57 -12.04
N ASP A 35 -11.63 -2.60 -10.70
CA ASP A 35 -12.77 -2.05 -9.96
C ASP A 35 -12.86 -0.52 -10.11
N TYR A 36 -11.73 0.18 -10.01
CA TYR A 36 -11.66 1.64 -10.11
C TYR A 36 -12.14 2.16 -11.48
N ASP A 37 -11.92 1.39 -12.55
CA ASP A 37 -12.30 1.74 -13.91
C ASP A 37 -13.78 1.44 -14.23
N LEU A 38 -14.55 0.84 -13.31
CA LEU A 38 -15.98 0.62 -13.48
C LEU A 38 -16.78 1.94 -13.50
N VAL A 39 -17.93 1.91 -14.18
CA VAL A 39 -18.85 3.06 -14.25
C VAL A 39 -20.23 2.65 -13.70
N PRO A 40 -20.77 3.36 -12.69
CA PRO A 40 -20.15 4.48 -11.97
C PRO A 40 -18.97 4.03 -11.09
N VAL A 41 -17.97 4.90 -10.95
CA VAL A 41 -16.82 4.65 -10.06
C VAL A 41 -17.32 4.54 -8.62
N LYS A 42 -16.92 3.47 -7.94
CA LYS A 42 -17.17 3.24 -6.51
C LYS A 42 -15.84 3.09 -5.76
N PRO A 43 -15.79 3.39 -4.46
CA PRO A 43 -14.68 2.97 -3.61
C PRO A 43 -14.47 1.46 -3.72
N THR A 44 -13.23 1.00 -3.76
CA THR A 44 -12.87 -0.42 -3.67
C THR A 44 -11.89 -0.67 -2.52
N LEU A 45 -11.91 -1.88 -1.98
CA LEU A 45 -11.00 -2.34 -0.93
C LEU A 45 -10.41 -3.70 -1.32
N ASP A 46 -9.12 -3.89 -1.07
CA ASP A 46 -8.58 -5.25 -0.93
C ASP A 46 -8.92 -5.75 0.48
N GLY A 47 -10.02 -6.49 0.57
CA GLY A 47 -10.61 -6.95 1.83
C GLY A 47 -9.99 -8.24 2.36
N GLU A 48 -9.35 -9.02 1.49
CA GLU A 48 -8.68 -10.27 1.84
C GLU A 48 -7.40 -10.47 0.98
N PRO A 49 -6.32 -9.76 1.34
CA PRO A 49 -5.01 -9.90 0.71
C PRO A 49 -4.25 -11.14 1.23
N CYS A 50 -2.95 -11.26 0.95
CA CYS A 50 -2.14 -12.26 1.63
C CYS A 50 -2.14 -12.00 3.14
N TYR A 51 -2.33 -13.05 3.94
CA TYR A 51 -2.26 -12.96 5.39
C TYR A 51 -0.86 -13.30 5.86
N GLU A 52 -0.33 -12.52 6.81
CA GLU A 52 0.97 -12.81 7.43
C GLU A 52 0.94 -14.20 8.10
N ASP A 53 2.02 -14.96 7.91
CA ASP A 53 2.17 -16.37 8.31
C ASP A 53 1.12 -17.32 7.70
N HIS A 54 0.40 -16.94 6.63
CA HIS A 54 -0.47 -17.87 5.91
C HIS A 54 0.37 -18.73 4.96
N PRO A 55 0.19 -20.06 4.94
CA PRO A 55 0.92 -20.92 4.00
C PRO A 55 0.55 -20.57 2.55
N ILE A 56 1.57 -20.41 1.71
CA ILE A 56 1.39 -19.97 0.32
C ILE A 56 0.64 -21.05 -0.46
N GLY A 57 -0.47 -20.69 -1.09
CA GLY A 57 -1.33 -21.65 -1.78
C GLY A 57 -1.95 -22.68 -0.83
N PHE A 58 -2.17 -22.31 0.44
CA PHE A 58 -2.74 -23.17 1.49
C PHE A 58 -1.88 -24.41 1.80
N LYS A 59 -0.58 -24.35 1.48
CA LYS A 59 0.37 -25.47 1.55
C LYS A 59 1.65 -25.07 2.31
N PRO A 60 1.85 -25.54 3.55
CA PRO A 60 3.04 -25.20 4.35
C PRO A 60 4.38 -25.50 3.68
N GLU A 61 4.44 -26.51 2.80
CA GLU A 61 5.63 -26.86 2.04
C GLU A 61 6.09 -25.76 1.06
N ASN A 62 5.20 -24.83 0.69
CA ASN A 62 5.54 -23.68 -0.13
C ASN A 62 6.13 -22.51 0.69
N GLY A 63 6.21 -22.65 2.02
CA GLY A 63 6.52 -21.56 2.93
C GLY A 63 5.31 -20.68 3.24
N TYR A 64 5.56 -19.51 3.81
CA TYR A 64 4.55 -18.60 4.35
C TYR A 64 4.75 -17.18 3.80
N PHE A 65 3.67 -16.42 3.69
CA PHE A 65 3.77 -14.98 3.49
C PHE A 65 4.35 -14.31 4.73
N ASP A 66 5.14 -13.25 4.54
CA ASP A 66 5.72 -12.48 5.63
C ASP A 66 5.35 -10.98 5.57
N ALA A 67 5.91 -10.21 6.49
CA ALA A 67 5.73 -8.77 6.59
C ALA A 67 6.00 -8.02 5.26
N ALA A 68 6.98 -8.46 4.45
CA ALA A 68 7.28 -7.82 3.18
C ALA A 68 6.18 -8.07 2.14
N ASP A 69 5.60 -9.27 2.12
CA ASP A 69 4.51 -9.60 1.22
C ASP A 69 3.23 -8.83 1.57
N VAL A 70 2.88 -8.74 2.86
CA VAL A 70 1.67 -8.00 3.28
C VAL A 70 1.80 -6.49 3.07
N ARG A 71 2.98 -5.89 3.32
CA ARG A 71 3.22 -4.47 3.00
C ARG A 71 3.07 -4.22 1.50
N LYS A 72 3.71 -5.05 0.66
CA LYS A 72 3.61 -4.91 -0.80
C LYS A 72 2.17 -4.98 -1.27
N ALA A 73 1.37 -5.93 -0.79
CA ALA A 73 -0.05 -6.00 -1.12
C ALA A 73 -0.82 -4.74 -0.68
N ALA A 74 -0.57 -4.24 0.53
CA ALA A 74 -1.22 -3.04 1.06
C ALA A 74 -0.93 -1.78 0.22
N TYR A 75 0.35 -1.52 -0.05
CA TYR A 75 0.77 -0.34 -0.82
C TYR A 75 0.37 -0.45 -2.30
N TRP A 76 0.47 -1.64 -2.90
CA TRP A 76 -0.02 -1.86 -4.26
C TRP A 76 -1.52 -1.58 -4.41
N ALA A 77 -2.35 -2.08 -3.49
CA ALA A 77 -3.80 -1.83 -3.53
C ALA A 77 -4.13 -0.34 -3.37
N VAL A 78 -3.58 0.32 -2.34
CA VAL A 78 -3.94 1.73 -2.05
C VAL A 78 -3.43 2.69 -3.13
N PHE A 79 -2.21 2.46 -3.66
CA PHE A 79 -1.67 3.24 -4.77
C PHE A 79 -2.32 2.88 -6.12
N ALA A 80 -3.11 1.80 -6.17
CA ALA A 80 -3.95 1.45 -7.32
C ALA A 80 -5.33 2.10 -7.31
N GLY A 81 -5.69 2.80 -6.23
CA GLY A 81 -6.98 3.48 -6.10
C GLY A 81 -7.89 2.88 -5.03
N ALA A 82 -7.45 1.87 -4.28
CA ALA A 82 -8.23 1.39 -3.15
C ALA A 82 -8.42 2.50 -2.11
N ALA A 83 -9.62 2.55 -1.53
CA ALA A 83 -10.00 3.52 -0.50
C ALA A 83 -9.35 3.23 0.86
N GLY A 84 -8.77 2.04 1.00
CA GLY A 84 -8.13 1.53 2.20
C GLY A 84 -7.62 0.11 1.98
N HIS A 85 -7.27 -0.58 3.07
CA HIS A 85 -6.75 -1.93 3.04
C HIS A 85 -7.15 -2.69 4.30
N THR A 86 -7.42 -3.99 4.17
CA THR A 86 -7.66 -4.88 5.31
C THR A 86 -6.49 -5.83 5.48
N TYR A 87 -5.77 -5.70 6.58
CA TYR A 87 -4.73 -6.66 6.96
C TYR A 87 -5.35 -7.93 7.56
N GLY A 88 -4.70 -9.07 7.32
CA GLY A 88 -5.01 -10.30 8.04
C GLY A 88 -3.76 -11.08 8.39
N HIS A 89 -3.90 -11.93 9.40
CA HIS A 89 -2.86 -12.83 9.88
C HIS A 89 -3.45 -14.21 10.10
N HIS A 90 -2.76 -15.26 9.65
CA HIS A 90 -3.28 -16.62 9.63
C HIS A 90 -3.79 -17.13 10.98
N CYS A 91 -3.02 -16.93 12.05
CA CYS A 91 -3.41 -17.35 13.39
C CYS A 91 -4.31 -16.35 14.15
N VAL A 92 -4.49 -15.12 13.65
CA VAL A 92 -5.41 -14.14 14.26
C VAL A 92 -6.84 -14.35 13.77
N TRP A 93 -7.04 -14.51 12.45
CA TRP A 93 -8.39 -14.67 11.89
C TRP A 93 -9.09 -15.91 12.44
N SER A 94 -8.34 -16.99 12.71
CA SER A 94 -8.86 -18.22 13.30
C SER A 94 -8.93 -18.19 14.83
N MET A 95 -8.40 -17.15 15.47
CA MET A 95 -8.27 -17.04 16.92
C MET A 95 -7.54 -18.26 17.53
N CYS A 96 -6.50 -18.76 16.87
CA CYS A 96 -5.79 -19.98 17.27
C CYS A 96 -5.25 -19.86 18.71
N THR A 97 -5.66 -20.77 19.58
CA THR A 97 -5.17 -20.87 20.97
C THR A 97 -4.22 -22.06 21.15
N ASN A 98 -4.45 -23.14 20.42
CA ASN A 98 -3.62 -24.35 20.44
C ASN A 98 -2.93 -24.49 19.07
N PRO A 99 -1.62 -24.23 18.97
CA PRO A 99 -0.90 -24.36 17.71
C PRO A 99 -0.94 -25.79 17.16
N GLU A 100 -1.09 -25.90 15.85
CA GLU A 100 -1.14 -27.14 15.08
C GLU A 100 -0.31 -26.97 13.78
N PRO A 101 -0.02 -28.04 13.01
CA PRO A 101 0.81 -27.94 11.81
C PRO A 101 0.35 -26.91 10.77
N TYR A 102 -0.95 -26.59 10.74
CA TYR A 102 -1.51 -25.56 9.85
C TYR A 102 -1.56 -24.17 10.51
N PHE A 103 -2.06 -24.08 11.75
CA PHE A 103 -2.06 -22.85 12.54
C PHE A 103 -0.89 -22.83 13.53
N ILE A 104 0.23 -22.28 13.10
CA ILE A 104 1.54 -22.52 13.73
C ILE A 104 1.84 -21.71 15.00
N MET A 105 0.94 -20.82 15.44
CA MET A 105 1.18 -20.00 16.63
C MET A 105 -0.09 -19.53 17.33
N HIS A 106 0.03 -19.17 18.60
CA HIS A 106 -1.09 -18.62 19.36
C HIS A 106 -1.41 -17.19 18.88
N TRP A 107 -2.69 -16.82 18.75
CA TRP A 107 -3.14 -15.52 18.22
C TRP A 107 -2.55 -14.30 18.97
N LYS A 108 -2.41 -14.38 20.30
CA LYS A 108 -1.74 -13.37 21.13
C LYS A 108 -0.28 -13.12 20.78
N GLN A 109 0.41 -14.11 20.22
CA GLN A 109 1.76 -13.92 19.68
C GLN A 109 1.69 -13.37 18.26
N ALA A 110 0.73 -13.84 17.46
CA ALA A 110 0.49 -13.39 16.10
C ALA A 110 0.18 -11.90 15.98
N ILE A 111 -0.56 -11.30 16.93
CA ILE A 111 -0.83 -9.85 16.94
C ILE A 111 0.45 -9.00 17.11
N MET A 112 1.56 -9.60 17.54
CA MET A 112 2.84 -8.92 17.69
C MET A 112 3.71 -9.02 16.42
N ARG A 113 3.22 -9.63 15.34
CA ARG A 113 3.98 -9.69 14.09
C ARG A 113 4.20 -8.31 13.48
N PRO A 114 5.32 -8.11 12.75
CA PRO A 114 5.66 -6.81 12.20
C PRO A 114 4.59 -6.25 11.25
N GLY A 115 3.99 -7.08 10.39
CA GLY A 115 2.99 -6.64 9.42
C GLY A 115 1.80 -5.96 10.09
N ALA A 116 1.34 -6.48 11.24
CA ALA A 116 0.25 -5.90 12.02
C ALA A 116 0.51 -4.45 12.42
N TRP A 117 1.71 -4.17 12.99
CA TRP A 117 2.09 -2.82 13.39
C TRP A 117 2.42 -1.94 12.19
N GLN A 118 2.87 -2.48 11.08
CA GLN A 118 3.28 -1.70 9.92
C GLN A 118 2.12 -1.07 9.14
N MET A 119 0.89 -1.59 9.29
CA MET A 119 -0.28 -1.01 8.60
C MET A 119 -0.59 0.42 9.01
N GLN A 120 -0.21 0.82 10.22
CA GLN A 120 -0.39 2.20 10.68
C GLN A 120 0.44 3.20 9.84
N TYR A 121 1.58 2.77 9.28
CA TYR A 121 2.46 3.60 8.45
C TYR A 121 1.82 3.93 7.10
N LEU A 122 1.13 2.97 6.48
CA LEU A 122 0.36 3.23 5.26
C LEU A 122 -0.77 4.23 5.54
N ARG A 123 -1.52 4.04 6.62
CA ARG A 123 -2.58 4.98 7.03
C ARG A 123 -2.00 6.39 7.24
N ALA A 124 -0.89 6.47 7.97
CA ALA A 124 -0.21 7.72 8.27
C ALA A 124 0.22 8.49 7.01
N LEU A 125 0.84 7.78 6.06
CA LEU A 125 1.23 8.35 4.78
C LEU A 125 0.04 8.91 4.02
N ILE A 126 -1.04 8.13 3.88
CA ILE A 126 -2.18 8.51 3.04
C ILE A 126 -3.01 9.64 3.68
N GLU A 127 -3.11 9.68 5.01
CA GLU A 127 -3.82 10.74 5.74
C GLU A 127 -2.97 12.03 5.88
N SER A 128 -1.68 12.00 5.54
CA SER A 128 -0.78 13.16 5.68
C SER A 128 -0.91 14.25 4.62
N ARG A 129 -1.71 14.02 3.57
CA ARG A 129 -1.92 14.92 2.42
C ARG A 129 -3.42 15.02 2.11
N PRO A 130 -3.88 15.97 1.27
CA PRO A 130 -5.28 16.07 0.86
C PRO A 130 -5.83 14.73 0.35
N PHE A 131 -6.71 14.11 1.13
CA PHE A 131 -7.13 12.73 0.96
C PHE A 131 -8.09 12.52 -0.22
N LEU A 132 -9.09 13.39 -0.37
CA LEU A 132 -10.22 13.19 -1.29
C LEU A 132 -9.91 13.50 -2.76
N GLU A 133 -8.84 14.23 -3.03
CA GLU A 133 -8.41 14.54 -4.41
C GLU A 133 -7.38 13.55 -4.97
N ARG A 134 -7.00 12.55 -4.18
CA ARG A 134 -6.01 11.56 -4.56
C ARG A 134 -6.51 10.65 -5.67
N ILE A 135 -5.69 10.44 -6.70
CA ILE A 135 -5.95 9.48 -7.78
C ILE A 135 -4.74 8.55 -8.01
N PRO A 136 -4.95 7.31 -8.49
CA PRO A 136 -3.85 6.53 -9.05
C PRO A 136 -3.35 7.18 -10.35
N ASP A 137 -2.04 7.34 -10.52
CA ASP A 137 -1.47 7.92 -11.76
C ASP A 137 -0.12 7.29 -12.09
N GLN A 138 -0.14 6.22 -12.88
CA GLN A 138 1.09 5.56 -13.34
C GLN A 138 1.91 6.41 -14.32
N SER A 139 1.36 7.50 -14.87
CA SER A 139 2.12 8.39 -15.77
C SER A 139 3.21 9.19 -15.04
N LEU A 140 3.23 9.16 -13.71
CA LEU A 140 4.36 9.62 -12.89
C LEU A 140 5.62 8.78 -13.08
N ILE A 141 5.51 7.51 -13.47
CA ILE A 141 6.64 6.60 -13.61
C ILE A 141 7.08 6.58 -15.08
N ALA A 142 8.29 7.07 -15.36
CA ALA A 142 8.83 7.16 -16.72
C ALA A 142 9.20 5.78 -17.30
N GLU A 143 9.66 4.89 -16.44
CA GLU A 143 10.03 3.51 -16.76
C GLU A 143 9.68 2.63 -15.56
N ASN A 144 8.98 1.52 -15.80
CA ASN A 144 8.49 0.66 -14.73
C ASN A 144 9.03 -0.77 -14.89
N TYR A 145 8.96 -1.52 -13.80
CA TYR A 145 9.34 -2.93 -13.74
C TYR A 145 8.11 -3.84 -13.82
N GLU A 146 8.38 -5.09 -14.17
CA GLU A 146 7.38 -6.16 -14.17
C GLU A 146 7.44 -6.98 -12.87
N GLY A 147 6.36 -7.73 -12.61
CA GLY A 147 6.29 -8.70 -11.52
C GLY A 147 6.48 -8.10 -10.13
N ALA A 148 7.31 -8.76 -9.31
CA ALA A 148 7.52 -8.41 -7.90
C ALA A 148 8.10 -7.00 -7.66
N ASN A 149 8.66 -6.38 -8.71
CA ASN A 149 9.30 -5.07 -8.64
C ASN A 149 8.39 -3.93 -9.16
N HIS A 150 7.16 -4.25 -9.57
CA HIS A 150 6.26 -3.26 -10.17
C HIS A 150 6.04 -2.06 -9.26
N LEU A 151 6.35 -0.87 -9.77
CA LEU A 151 6.15 0.39 -9.08
C LEU A 151 4.69 0.82 -9.20
N ARG A 152 4.13 1.34 -8.11
CA ARG A 152 2.81 1.97 -8.10
C ARG A 152 2.93 3.43 -7.69
N ALA A 153 2.14 4.29 -8.32
CA ALA A 153 2.15 5.72 -8.11
C ALA A 153 0.73 6.27 -7.93
N THR A 154 0.61 7.24 -7.04
CA THR A 154 -0.63 7.99 -6.76
C THR A 154 -0.28 9.45 -6.48
N ARG A 155 -1.20 10.37 -6.76
CA ARG A 155 -0.99 11.80 -6.49
C ARG A 155 -2.30 12.52 -6.18
N GLY A 156 -2.18 13.66 -5.52
CA GLY A 156 -3.19 14.72 -5.56
C GLY A 156 -2.82 15.79 -6.58
N ASN A 157 -3.19 17.03 -6.29
CA ASN A 157 -2.85 18.18 -7.10
C ASN A 157 -1.43 18.71 -6.82
N ASP A 158 -0.98 18.62 -5.57
CA ASP A 158 0.25 19.26 -5.07
C ASP A 158 1.20 18.30 -4.32
N TYR A 159 0.93 16.99 -4.41
CA TYR A 159 1.79 15.94 -3.88
C TYR A 159 1.70 14.67 -4.72
N ALA A 160 2.75 13.86 -4.72
CA ALA A 160 2.80 12.55 -5.35
C ALA A 160 3.55 11.55 -4.48
N PHE A 161 3.15 10.28 -4.55
CA PHE A 161 3.80 9.16 -3.91
C PHE A 161 4.12 8.07 -4.94
N VAL A 162 5.31 7.47 -4.86
CA VAL A 162 5.69 6.31 -5.67
C VAL A 162 6.26 5.21 -4.77
N TYR A 163 5.63 4.03 -4.78
CA TYR A 163 6.03 2.86 -4.02
C TYR A 163 6.98 1.96 -4.83
N SER A 164 8.14 1.63 -4.24
CA SER A 164 9.14 0.69 -4.76
C SER A 164 9.22 -0.53 -3.83
N PRO A 165 8.70 -1.72 -4.25
CA PRO A 165 8.58 -2.88 -3.36
C PRO A 165 9.90 -3.51 -2.88
N ASN A 166 11.00 -3.28 -3.61
CA ASN A 166 12.32 -3.87 -3.30
C ASN A 166 13.45 -2.85 -3.41
N GLY A 167 13.13 -1.55 -3.32
CA GLY A 167 14.11 -0.48 -3.26
C GLY A 167 14.92 -0.29 -4.54
N LEU A 168 14.30 -0.55 -5.70
CA LEU A 168 14.90 -0.24 -6.99
C LEU A 168 14.69 1.24 -7.35
N GLU A 169 15.52 1.72 -8.28
CA GLU A 169 15.47 3.09 -8.80
C GLU A 169 14.08 3.47 -9.30
N ILE A 170 13.69 4.72 -9.04
CA ILE A 170 12.42 5.30 -9.52
C ILE A 170 12.75 6.44 -10.48
N LYS A 171 12.35 6.30 -11.74
CA LYS A 171 12.40 7.39 -12.73
C LYS A 171 11.05 8.08 -12.79
N VAL A 172 10.99 9.35 -12.41
CA VAL A 172 9.75 10.11 -12.30
C VAL A 172 9.61 11.10 -13.45
N ASN A 173 8.46 11.11 -14.11
CA ASN A 173 8.01 12.21 -14.97
C ASN A 173 7.54 13.36 -14.08
N MET A 174 8.37 14.39 -13.95
CA MET A 174 8.07 15.58 -13.15
C MET A 174 7.01 16.46 -13.85
N GLY A 175 6.47 17.44 -13.14
CA GLY A 175 5.46 18.38 -13.67
C GLY A 175 4.03 17.84 -13.65
N LYS A 176 3.79 16.71 -12.98
CA LYS A 176 2.46 16.09 -12.81
C LYS A 176 1.67 16.62 -11.60
N ILE A 177 2.34 17.38 -10.74
CA ILE A 177 1.78 18.09 -9.58
C ILE A 177 2.14 19.58 -9.67
N SER A 178 1.51 20.43 -8.86
CA SER A 178 1.77 21.87 -8.85
C SER A 178 3.18 22.25 -8.38
N GLY A 179 3.53 23.52 -8.59
CA GLY A 179 4.79 24.11 -8.14
C GLY A 179 5.90 24.00 -9.19
N LYS A 180 6.82 24.97 -9.18
CA LYS A 180 8.04 24.91 -10.02
C LYS A 180 9.13 24.03 -9.42
N LYS A 181 9.11 23.90 -8.11
CA LYS A 181 10.04 23.12 -7.31
C LYS A 181 9.26 22.16 -6.43
N VAL A 182 9.79 20.96 -6.24
CA VAL A 182 9.23 19.97 -5.32
C VAL A 182 10.26 19.55 -4.29
N LYS A 183 9.81 19.35 -3.06
CA LYS A 183 10.62 18.72 -2.01
C LYS A 183 10.42 17.22 -2.10
N ALA A 184 11.52 16.48 -2.10
CA ALA A 184 11.48 15.02 -2.16
C ALA A 184 11.96 14.40 -0.83
N TYR A 185 11.37 13.27 -0.50
CA TYR A 185 11.66 12.51 0.71
C TYR A 185 11.61 11.00 0.45
N TRP A 186 12.40 10.24 1.19
CA TRP A 186 12.18 8.81 1.36
C TRP A 186 11.35 8.55 2.60
N TYR A 187 10.32 7.73 2.45
CA TYR A 187 9.52 7.21 3.55
C TYR A 187 9.72 5.71 3.67
N ASP A 188 9.99 5.24 4.88
CA ASP A 188 10.22 3.83 5.20
C ASP A 188 8.90 3.15 5.64
N PRO A 189 8.28 2.27 4.84
CA PRO A 189 7.07 1.53 5.20
C PRO A 189 7.22 0.56 6.37
N ARG A 190 8.46 0.27 6.79
CA ARG A 190 8.76 -0.71 7.85
C ARG A 190 8.78 -0.08 9.23
N GLU A 191 9.18 1.18 9.29
CA GLU A 191 9.41 1.93 10.53
C GLU A 191 8.60 3.23 10.63
N GLY A 192 8.08 3.74 9.51
CA GLY A 192 7.30 4.96 9.45
C GLY A 192 8.11 6.26 9.49
N ASN A 193 9.41 6.19 9.21
CA ASN A 193 10.32 7.33 9.27
C ASN A 193 10.47 8.01 7.90
N THR A 194 10.58 9.33 7.90
CA THR A 194 10.79 10.14 6.69
C THR A 194 12.17 10.80 6.67
N ALA A 195 12.87 10.75 5.54
CA ALA A 195 14.15 11.40 5.31
C ALA A 195 14.07 12.37 4.12
N PHE A 196 14.34 13.66 4.36
CA PHE A 196 14.43 14.66 3.30
C PHE A 196 15.68 14.41 2.43
N ILE A 197 15.51 14.44 1.11
CA ILE A 197 16.62 14.20 0.18
C ILE A 197 17.00 15.44 -0.66
N GLY A 198 16.10 16.39 -0.83
CA GLY A 198 16.41 17.62 -1.56
C GLY A 198 15.20 18.32 -2.17
N GLU A 199 15.46 19.44 -2.83
CA GLU A 199 14.51 20.17 -3.65
C GLU A 199 14.91 20.09 -5.12
N TYR A 200 13.94 19.82 -5.99
CA TYR A 200 14.14 19.48 -7.40
C TYR A 200 13.25 20.34 -8.28
N ASP A 201 13.72 20.64 -9.49
CA ASP A 201 12.86 21.23 -10.52
C ASP A 201 11.73 20.25 -10.88
N ASN A 202 10.52 20.79 -10.98
CA ASN A 202 9.32 20.01 -11.28
C ASN A 202 9.10 19.90 -12.80
N GLU A 203 10.16 19.54 -13.53
CA GLU A 203 10.15 19.39 -14.99
C GLU A 203 11.07 18.25 -15.45
N GLY A 204 10.79 17.70 -16.63
CA GLY A 204 11.58 16.62 -17.21
C GLY A 204 11.44 15.28 -16.47
N VAL A 205 12.48 14.46 -16.57
CA VAL A 205 12.56 13.14 -15.90
C VAL A 205 13.68 13.17 -14.89
N HIS A 206 13.39 12.79 -13.65
CA HIS A 206 14.38 12.70 -12.58
C HIS A 206 14.47 11.27 -12.03
N SER A 207 15.70 10.82 -11.73
CA SER A 207 15.95 9.49 -11.15
C SER A 207 16.20 9.59 -9.65
N PHE A 208 15.54 8.74 -8.87
CA PHE A 208 15.64 8.68 -7.42
C PHE A 208 16.03 7.26 -6.99
N ILE A 209 17.14 7.14 -6.27
CA ILE A 209 17.67 5.84 -5.81
C ILE A 209 17.35 5.69 -4.32
N PRO A 210 16.58 4.66 -3.91
CA PRO A 210 16.29 4.41 -2.50
C PRO A 210 17.55 4.11 -1.67
N PRO A 211 17.55 4.37 -0.35
CA PRO A 211 18.72 4.16 0.52
C PRO A 211 19.18 2.70 0.61
N SER A 212 18.29 1.74 0.38
CA SER A 212 18.61 0.30 0.36
C SER A 212 17.73 -0.45 -0.63
N SER A 213 18.16 -1.64 -1.04
CA SER A 213 17.47 -2.50 -2.01
C SER A 213 17.48 -3.97 -1.60
N GLY A 214 16.59 -4.77 -2.20
CA GLY A 214 16.41 -6.20 -1.92
C GLY A 214 15.05 -6.52 -1.30
N ARG A 215 14.73 -7.82 -1.17
CA ARG A 215 13.42 -8.27 -0.67
C ARG A 215 13.19 -7.74 0.75
N GLY A 216 12.08 -7.02 0.94
CA GLY A 216 11.74 -6.40 2.21
C GLY A 216 12.47 -5.07 2.48
N ASN A 217 13.17 -4.51 1.50
CA ASN A 217 13.68 -3.14 1.51
C ASN A 217 12.80 -2.24 0.63
N ASP A 218 11.50 -2.19 0.95
CA ASP A 218 10.56 -1.33 0.26
C ASP A 218 10.65 0.13 0.71
N TRP A 219 10.36 1.04 -0.21
CA TRP A 219 10.44 2.49 0.00
C TRP A 219 9.31 3.22 -0.71
N VAL A 220 8.88 4.35 -0.15
CA VAL A 220 8.02 5.31 -0.86
C VAL A 220 8.81 6.59 -1.10
N LEU A 221 8.86 7.03 -2.36
CA LEU A 221 9.25 8.39 -2.71
C LEU A 221 8.05 9.32 -2.49
N ILE A 222 8.24 10.34 -1.68
CA ILE A 222 7.28 11.44 -1.50
C ILE A 222 7.79 12.64 -2.27
N LEU A 223 6.92 13.27 -3.07
CA LEU A 223 7.15 14.55 -3.73
C LEU A 223 6.06 15.52 -3.32
N ASP A 224 6.43 16.67 -2.78
CA ASP A 224 5.51 17.72 -2.39
C ASP A 224 5.84 19.02 -3.12
N ASP A 225 4.84 19.77 -3.57
CA ASP A 225 5.03 21.16 -3.96
C ASP A 225 5.71 21.92 -2.81
N ALA A 226 6.89 22.50 -3.10
CA ALA A 226 7.74 23.12 -2.08
C ALA A 226 7.04 24.26 -1.31
N SER A 227 5.99 24.85 -1.88
CA SER A 227 5.20 25.93 -1.26
C SER A 227 4.18 25.46 -0.23
N LYS A 228 3.84 24.16 -0.15
CA LYS A 228 2.73 23.66 0.68
C LYS A 228 3.09 23.43 2.15
N GLY A 229 4.37 23.21 2.45
CA GLY A 229 4.84 23.06 3.83
C GLY A 229 4.25 21.86 4.59
N TYR A 230 3.92 20.78 3.88
CA TYR A 230 3.42 19.57 4.51
C TYR A 230 4.41 19.00 5.54
N GLN A 231 3.87 18.44 6.61
CA GLN A 231 4.66 17.78 7.63
C GLN A 231 4.98 16.34 7.22
N ALA A 232 6.07 15.82 7.77
CA ALA A 232 6.46 14.43 7.57
C ALA A 232 5.37 13.48 8.13
N PRO A 233 5.01 12.40 7.40
CA PRO A 233 4.03 11.39 7.83
C PRO A 233 4.54 10.45 8.94
N ASP A 234 5.33 10.95 9.89
CA ASP A 234 5.89 10.13 10.96
C ASP A 234 4.81 9.80 12.01
N VAL A 235 4.69 8.52 12.35
CA VAL A 235 3.69 8.03 13.31
C VAL A 235 3.96 8.57 14.71
N GLY A 236 2.98 9.31 15.25
CA GLY A 236 3.09 10.09 16.49
C GLY A 236 2.94 11.61 16.30
N LYS A 237 2.93 12.09 15.04
CA LYS A 237 2.69 13.51 14.69
C LYS A 237 1.36 13.76 13.97
N LEU A 238 0.58 12.71 13.73
CA LEU A 238 -0.76 12.82 13.14
C LEU A 238 -1.81 13.07 14.25
N PRO A 239 -2.81 13.93 13.99
CA PRO A 239 -3.85 14.27 14.97
C PRO A 239 -4.69 13.08 15.43
#